data_AF-R7KNC5-F1
#
_entry.id   AF-R7KNC5-F1
#
_cell.length_a   1.000
_cell.length_b   1.000
_cell.length_c   1.000
_cell.angle_alpha   90.00
_cell.angle_beta   90.00
_cell.angle_gamma   90.00
#
_symmetry.space_group_name_H-M   'P 1'
#
loop_
_entity.id
_entity.type
_entity.pdbx_description
1 polymer ?
#
loop_
_entity_poly.entity_id
_entity_poly.type
_entity_poly.pdbx_seq_one_letter_code
_entity_poly.pdbx_strand_id
1 'polypeptide(L)'
;MKKAAIFTDLIGYETIGRKTAVLTSQAQDFTLNDINGNSVFAGKVTHFGMDKLSGDDVYIADFSGFEDEGEYYITADNGAVSERFFIGKSVHSKVLDDMTKAFYYLRCGCGLDEKHAGKFSHGRCHTEPAMLWEDHSVSLDVSGGWHDAGDYGRYVTAGACALAHLLYAYEMFPRTFDRQNINIPESGGVLPDILAECKVELDWLLKMQRADGAVYHKATTAHHAAFIMPEEDTAQMYVLPISSMATADHAAVCALAARIYKKFEEEYSAKLLSAAEKSAQWLINNPDFYFDNPKECKTGTYGEDSDKDNRFWAWSELFTATGNEKYHDLMKTALKDSFPITALGYGSVGGLGALGYMLYSGSKDAALSDTFKKAFSDEAHRLKTIADSCGYGAAMDEKSYCWGSSMNLMKYAMVFAISDKICGERKFYDYAAQQLHVLLGLNALGFSYVSGEGENSMKNPHMRPTAADGIDECIPGLVSGGPNRYPSDEAARKLIKKGTPPMKCYADDVGAYSLNEITIYWNSPAVFTAAYIIDSEE
;
A
#
# COMPACT_ATOMS: atom_id res chain seq x y z
N MET A 1 34.42 15.75 0.95
CA MET A 1 33.38 16.36 0.11
C MET A 1 32.35 15.28 -0.17
N LYS A 2 31.05 15.51 0.10
CA LYS A 2 30.01 14.60 -0.41
C LYS A 2 30.14 14.59 -1.93
N LYS A 3 30.08 13.41 -2.55
CA LYS A 3 30.06 13.27 -4.01
C LYS A 3 28.82 14.03 -4.51
N ALA A 4 28.98 14.86 -5.55
CA ALA A 4 27.85 15.49 -6.20
C ALA A 4 26.90 14.39 -6.69
N ALA A 5 25.62 14.47 -6.33
CA ALA A 5 24.63 13.43 -6.60
C ALA A 5 23.45 14.02 -7.38
N ILE A 6 22.94 13.24 -8.33
CA ILE A 6 21.70 13.48 -9.06
C ILE A 6 20.78 12.29 -8.77
N PHE A 7 19.62 12.57 -8.21
CA PHE A 7 18.60 11.57 -7.89
C PHE A 7 17.47 11.65 -8.91
N THR A 8 17.04 10.49 -9.38
CA THR A 8 15.97 10.28 -10.36
C THR A 8 15.04 9.18 -9.84
N ASP A 9 13.90 8.98 -10.50
CA ASP A 9 13.28 7.65 -10.48
C ASP A 9 14.29 6.65 -11.08
N LEU A 10 14.54 5.54 -10.38
CA LEU A 10 15.51 4.52 -10.83
C LEU A 10 14.95 3.58 -11.90
N ILE A 11 13.63 3.61 -12.13
CA ILE A 11 12.94 2.90 -13.19
C ILE A 11 12.75 3.84 -14.37
N GLY A 12 12.14 4.99 -14.14
CA GLY A 12 11.97 6.00 -15.17
C GLY A 12 10.74 6.89 -15.06
N TYR A 13 10.33 7.42 -16.21
CA TYR A 13 9.25 8.40 -16.32
C TYR A 13 8.35 8.08 -17.50
N GLU A 14 7.04 8.24 -17.30
CA GLU A 14 6.08 8.13 -18.41
C GLU A 14 6.30 9.24 -19.44
N THR A 15 5.85 9.02 -20.68
CA THR A 15 5.95 10.02 -21.77
C THR A 15 5.19 11.30 -21.42
N ILE A 16 4.08 11.18 -20.69
CA ILE A 16 3.27 12.31 -20.23
C ILE A 16 3.73 12.83 -18.86
N GLY A 17 3.34 14.07 -18.55
CA GLY A 17 3.51 14.65 -17.22
C GLY A 17 4.95 15.04 -16.86
N ARG A 18 5.11 15.39 -15.58
CA ARG A 18 6.33 15.98 -15.03
C ARG A 18 7.48 14.99 -14.89
N LYS A 19 8.66 15.38 -15.36
CA LYS A 19 9.92 14.61 -15.29
C LYS A 19 11.02 15.48 -14.70
N THR A 20 11.53 15.09 -13.53
CA THR A 20 12.52 15.89 -12.80
C THR A 20 13.59 15.04 -12.16
N ALA A 21 14.79 15.61 -12.06
CA ALA A 21 15.88 15.09 -11.26
C ALA A 21 16.31 16.10 -10.20
N VAL A 22 16.76 15.60 -9.05
CA VAL A 22 17.14 16.40 -7.90
C VAL A 22 18.64 16.32 -7.68
N LEU A 23 19.29 17.47 -7.63
CA LEU A 23 20.72 17.61 -7.37
C LEU A 23 20.95 18.19 -5.96
N THR A 24 21.99 17.72 -5.30
CA THR A 24 22.39 18.18 -3.94
C THR A 24 23.64 19.07 -3.94
N SER A 25 24.01 19.56 -5.12
CA SER A 25 25.18 20.40 -5.35
C SER A 25 24.90 21.38 -6.47
N GLN A 26 25.40 22.60 -6.34
CA GLN A 26 25.20 23.66 -7.31
C GLN A 26 25.64 23.27 -8.72
N ALA A 27 24.76 23.50 -9.69
CA ALA A 27 24.95 23.37 -11.13
C ALA A 27 24.19 24.50 -11.82
N GLN A 28 24.58 24.91 -13.03
CA GLN A 28 23.84 25.88 -13.84
C GLN A 28 23.09 25.21 -14.99
N ASP A 29 23.71 24.22 -15.60
CA ASP A 29 23.23 23.51 -16.77
C ASP A 29 23.20 21.99 -16.55
N PHE A 30 22.26 21.32 -17.22
CA PHE A 30 22.22 19.87 -17.33
C PHE A 30 21.92 19.43 -18.77
N THR A 31 22.33 18.20 -19.10
CA THR A 31 21.92 17.51 -20.32
C THR A 31 21.31 16.16 -19.99
N LEU A 32 20.31 15.76 -20.78
CA LEU A 32 19.82 14.38 -20.85
C LEU A 32 20.56 13.71 -22.00
N ASN A 33 21.17 12.55 -21.74
CA ASN A 33 22.00 11.85 -22.70
C ASN A 33 21.45 10.45 -22.96
N ASP A 34 21.49 10.02 -24.23
CA ASP A 34 21.20 8.63 -24.60
C ASP A 34 22.33 7.68 -24.16
N ILE A 35 22.12 6.36 -24.29
CA ILE A 35 23.14 5.36 -23.94
C ILE A 35 24.43 5.43 -24.77
N ASN A 36 24.44 6.15 -25.89
CA ASN A 36 25.63 6.36 -26.72
C ASN A 36 26.42 7.60 -26.29
N GLY A 37 25.92 8.35 -25.31
CA GLY A 37 26.51 9.59 -24.81
C GLY A 37 26.16 10.83 -25.61
N ASN A 38 25.16 10.77 -26.50
CA ASN A 38 24.67 11.95 -27.21
C ASN A 38 23.71 12.74 -26.32
N SER A 39 23.93 14.04 -26.19
CA SER A 39 22.97 14.96 -25.56
C SER A 39 21.74 15.10 -26.44
N VAL A 40 20.60 14.60 -25.97
CA VAL A 40 19.30 14.65 -26.67
C VAL A 40 18.39 15.78 -26.17
N PHE A 41 18.65 16.28 -24.96
CA PHE A 41 17.98 17.43 -24.37
C PHE A 41 18.96 18.21 -23.50
N ALA A 42 18.79 19.53 -23.38
CA ALA A 42 19.59 20.37 -22.50
C ALA A 42 18.69 21.39 -21.81
N GLY A 43 18.98 21.69 -20.55
CA GLY A 43 18.17 22.59 -19.75
C GLY A 43 18.97 23.29 -18.66
N LYS A 44 18.33 24.28 -18.03
CA LYS A 44 18.87 25.00 -16.88
C LYS A 44 18.47 24.32 -15.58
N VAL A 45 19.40 24.32 -14.63
CA VAL A 45 19.13 23.87 -13.26
C VAL A 45 18.55 25.03 -12.45
N THR A 46 17.44 24.78 -11.76
CA THR A 46 16.79 25.77 -10.88
C THR A 46 17.17 25.53 -9.43
N HIS A 47 17.64 26.56 -8.71
CA HIS A 47 17.89 26.48 -7.28
C HIS A 47 16.56 26.47 -6.52
N PHE A 48 16.25 25.37 -5.85
CA PHE A 48 15.09 25.25 -4.98
C PHE A 48 15.35 25.88 -3.61
N GLY A 49 16.56 25.65 -3.07
CA GLY A 49 16.98 26.11 -1.75
C GLY A 49 17.13 24.97 -0.74
N MET A 50 17.31 25.35 0.52
CA MET A 50 17.48 24.41 1.62
C MET A 50 16.18 23.67 1.94
N ASP A 51 16.13 22.37 1.64
CA ASP A 51 15.07 21.47 2.05
C ASP A 51 15.35 20.95 3.47
N LYS A 52 14.49 21.34 4.42
CA LYS A 52 14.74 21.08 5.85
C LYS A 52 14.63 19.60 6.23
N LEU A 53 13.79 18.82 5.53
CA LEU A 53 13.51 17.43 5.92
C LEU A 53 14.56 16.45 5.37
N SER A 54 15.21 16.80 4.27
CA SER A 54 16.41 16.13 3.76
C SER A 54 17.70 16.69 4.33
N GLY A 55 17.70 17.97 4.71
CA GLY A 55 18.91 18.72 5.10
C GLY A 55 19.84 19.02 3.93
N ASP A 56 19.35 18.97 2.70
CA ASP A 56 20.11 19.28 1.48
C ASP A 56 19.79 20.68 0.96
N ASP A 57 20.77 21.32 0.32
CA ASP A 57 20.52 22.45 -0.57
C ASP A 57 20.22 21.89 -1.96
N VAL A 58 18.96 22.06 -2.39
CA VAL A 58 18.38 21.33 -3.52
C VAL A 58 18.37 22.18 -4.79
N TYR A 59 18.67 21.51 -5.91
CA TYR A 59 18.54 22.05 -7.25
C TYR A 59 17.77 21.08 -8.14
N ILE A 60 16.97 21.60 -9.07
CA ILE A 60 16.04 20.80 -9.88
C ILE A 60 16.42 20.93 -11.36
N ALA A 61 16.58 19.78 -12.01
CA ALA A 61 16.63 19.65 -13.46
C ALA A 61 15.27 19.16 -13.96
N ASP A 62 14.57 19.99 -14.73
CA ASP A 62 13.24 19.68 -15.30
C ASP A 62 13.38 19.41 -16.80
N PHE A 63 13.04 18.20 -17.21
CA PHE A 63 13.09 17.72 -18.59
C PHE A 63 11.71 17.21 -19.03
N SER A 64 10.64 17.72 -18.43
CA SER A 64 9.26 17.30 -18.72
C SER A 64 8.86 17.50 -20.18
N GLY A 65 9.52 18.42 -20.89
CA GLY A 65 9.28 18.68 -22.32
C GLY A 65 9.95 17.69 -23.28
N PHE A 66 10.63 16.66 -22.77
CA PHE A 66 11.23 15.60 -23.59
C PHE A 66 10.39 14.33 -23.50
N GLU A 67 10.00 13.78 -24.65
CA GLU A 67 9.01 12.69 -24.76
C GLU A 67 9.52 11.47 -25.54
N ASP A 68 10.71 11.55 -26.17
CA ASP A 68 11.22 10.45 -26.99
C ASP A 68 11.56 9.22 -26.12
N GLU A 69 10.99 8.08 -26.48
CA GLU A 69 11.16 6.84 -25.71
C GLU A 69 12.59 6.31 -25.80
N GLY A 70 13.15 5.83 -24.68
CA GLY A 70 14.51 5.30 -24.62
C GLY A 70 15.09 5.24 -23.21
N GLU A 71 16.31 4.71 -23.12
CA GLU A 71 17.11 4.71 -21.89
C GLU A 71 18.06 5.91 -21.88
N TYR A 72 18.06 6.64 -20.76
CA TYR A 72 18.77 7.91 -20.62
C TYR A 72 19.47 8.04 -19.28
N TYR A 73 20.37 9.03 -19.18
CA TYR A 73 20.95 9.51 -17.93
C TYR A 73 21.21 11.01 -17.99
N ILE A 74 21.27 11.67 -16.83
CA ILE A 74 21.49 13.11 -16.71
C ILE A 74 22.95 13.38 -16.35
N THR A 75 23.52 14.41 -16.98
CA THR A 75 24.80 15.00 -16.57
C THR A 75 24.64 16.47 -16.26
N ALA A 76 25.25 16.93 -15.17
CA ALA A 76 25.31 18.34 -14.81
C ALA A 76 26.68 18.95 -15.12
N ASP A 77 26.74 20.26 -15.33
CA ASP A 77 27.97 21.01 -15.62
C ASP A 77 29.04 20.95 -14.51
N ASN A 78 28.66 20.58 -13.29
CA ASN A 78 29.56 20.31 -12.17
C ASN A 78 30.17 18.90 -12.18
N GLY A 79 29.86 18.09 -13.20
CA GLY A 79 30.37 16.72 -13.38
C GLY A 79 29.56 15.63 -12.69
N ALA A 80 28.43 15.96 -12.05
CA ALA A 80 27.53 14.95 -11.48
C ALA A 80 26.80 14.18 -12.60
N VAL A 81 26.55 12.90 -12.35
CA VAL A 81 25.88 11.98 -13.28
C VAL A 81 24.83 11.19 -12.50
N SER A 82 23.62 11.04 -13.04
CA SER A 82 22.57 10.18 -12.47
C SER A 82 22.81 8.71 -12.80
N GLU A 83 22.08 7.82 -12.13
CA GLU A 83 21.85 6.48 -12.65
C GLU A 83 21.03 6.55 -13.96
N ARG A 84 20.99 5.42 -14.68
CA ARG A 84 20.19 5.30 -15.90
C ARG A 84 18.74 5.04 -15.56
N PHE A 85 17.85 5.51 -16.42
CA PHE A 85 16.41 5.32 -16.29
C PHE A 85 15.75 5.33 -17.68
N PHE A 86 14.52 4.83 -17.76
CA PHE A 86 13.76 4.81 -19.01
C PHE A 86 12.82 6.02 -19.11
N ILE A 87 12.59 6.53 -20.32
CA ILE A 87 11.44 7.37 -20.63
C ILE A 87 10.64 6.58 -21.66
N GLY A 88 9.35 6.43 -21.45
CA GLY A 88 8.51 5.73 -22.40
C GLY A 88 7.10 5.54 -21.91
N LYS A 89 6.34 4.68 -22.58
CA LYS A 89 4.99 4.36 -22.15
C LYS A 89 5.00 3.18 -21.21
N SER A 90 4.14 3.23 -20.20
CA SER A 90 3.92 2.17 -19.24
C SER A 90 5.22 1.71 -18.56
N VAL A 91 6.09 2.66 -18.25
CA VAL A 91 7.42 2.42 -17.65
C VAL A 91 7.29 1.65 -16.34
N HIS A 92 6.22 1.93 -15.60
CA HIS A 92 5.96 1.32 -14.29
C HIS A 92 5.16 0.01 -14.37
N SER A 93 4.85 -0.55 -15.54
CA SER A 93 4.04 -1.77 -15.63
C SER A 93 4.69 -2.98 -14.97
N LYS A 94 6.00 -3.15 -15.13
CA LYS A 94 6.71 -4.23 -14.43
C LYS A 94 6.69 -4.02 -12.91
N VAL A 95 6.86 -2.77 -12.45
CA VAL A 95 6.79 -2.41 -11.02
C VAL A 95 5.40 -2.75 -10.47
N LEU A 96 4.33 -2.43 -11.20
CA LEU A 96 2.96 -2.80 -10.85
C LEU A 96 2.80 -4.32 -10.74
N ASP A 97 3.29 -5.07 -11.72
CA ASP A 97 3.22 -6.53 -11.74
C ASP A 97 3.97 -7.16 -10.57
N ASP A 98 5.19 -6.72 -10.29
CA ASP A 98 5.99 -7.23 -9.17
C ASP A 98 5.35 -6.87 -7.83
N MET A 99 4.87 -5.62 -7.64
CA MET A 99 4.17 -5.22 -6.41
C MET A 99 2.84 -5.97 -6.20
N THR A 100 2.15 -6.33 -7.28
CA THR A 100 0.93 -7.16 -7.21
C THR A 100 1.30 -8.62 -6.93
N LYS A 101 2.38 -9.14 -7.52
CA LYS A 101 2.90 -10.48 -7.26
C LYS A 101 3.44 -10.65 -5.84
N ALA A 102 3.86 -9.57 -5.19
CA ALA A 102 4.28 -9.59 -3.78
C ALA A 102 3.27 -10.32 -2.88
N PHE A 103 1.97 -10.14 -3.11
CA PHE A 103 0.90 -10.82 -2.37
C PHE A 103 0.90 -12.35 -2.56
N TYR A 104 1.27 -12.84 -3.74
CA TYR A 104 1.45 -14.27 -3.98
C TYR A 104 2.55 -14.87 -3.09
N TYR A 105 3.67 -14.16 -2.96
CA TYR A 105 4.78 -14.57 -2.08
C TYR A 105 4.43 -14.51 -0.59
N LEU A 106 3.37 -13.80 -0.23
CA LEU A 106 2.86 -13.70 1.13
C LEU A 106 1.75 -14.71 1.45
N ARG A 107 1.34 -15.57 0.50
CA ARG A 107 0.24 -16.52 0.74
C ARG A 107 0.60 -17.52 1.85
N CYS A 108 -0.36 -17.73 2.75
CA CYS A 108 -0.30 -18.65 3.87
C CYS A 108 -1.23 -19.86 3.66
N GLY A 109 -0.95 -21.02 4.28
CA GLY A 109 -1.81 -22.20 4.18
C GLY A 109 -1.61 -23.03 2.90
N CYS A 110 -0.81 -22.54 1.96
CA CYS A 110 -0.43 -23.22 0.72
C CYS A 110 1.09 -23.26 0.57
N GLY A 111 1.57 -24.07 -0.38
CA GLY A 111 2.95 -24.01 -0.84
C GLY A 111 3.02 -23.13 -2.08
N LEU A 112 4.17 -22.51 -2.30
CA LEU A 112 4.42 -21.71 -3.50
C LEU A 112 5.21 -22.56 -4.49
N ASP A 113 4.55 -22.99 -5.57
CA ASP A 113 5.18 -23.83 -6.59
C ASP A 113 6.31 -23.07 -7.31
N GLU A 114 7.46 -23.72 -7.53
CA GLU A 114 8.61 -23.18 -8.27
C GLU A 114 8.22 -22.61 -9.64
N LYS A 115 7.20 -23.18 -10.29
CA LYS A 115 6.69 -22.69 -11.60
C LYS A 115 6.18 -21.24 -11.56
N HIS A 116 5.76 -20.75 -10.40
CA HIS A 116 5.24 -19.40 -10.20
C HIS A 116 6.16 -18.54 -9.33
N ALA A 117 6.72 -19.12 -8.26
CA ALA A 117 7.58 -18.42 -7.31
C ALA A 117 9.07 -18.43 -7.71
N GLY A 118 9.46 -19.26 -8.69
CA GLY A 118 10.86 -19.51 -9.01
C GLY A 118 11.61 -20.00 -7.78
N LYS A 119 12.81 -19.44 -7.57
CA LYS A 119 13.67 -19.77 -6.41
C LYS A 119 13.05 -19.40 -5.05
N PHE A 120 12.07 -18.51 -5.02
CA PHE A 120 11.37 -18.09 -3.79
C PHE A 120 10.24 -19.05 -3.38
N SER A 121 10.19 -20.25 -3.95
CA SER A 121 9.24 -21.29 -3.58
C SER A 121 9.43 -21.74 -2.14
N HIS A 122 8.34 -22.11 -1.46
CA HIS A 122 8.39 -22.71 -0.13
C HIS A 122 7.26 -23.74 0.05
N GLY A 123 7.41 -24.60 1.05
CA GLY A 123 6.43 -25.63 1.41
C GLY A 123 5.15 -25.07 2.03
N ARG A 124 4.16 -25.95 2.27
CA ARG A 124 2.91 -25.54 2.94
C ARG A 124 3.19 -25.09 4.38
N CYS A 125 2.63 -23.96 4.78
CA CYS A 125 2.81 -23.37 6.10
C CYS A 125 1.48 -23.19 6.86
N HIS A 126 1.52 -23.21 8.19
CA HIS A 126 0.40 -22.87 9.10
C HIS A 126 -0.96 -23.53 8.75
N THR A 127 -0.95 -24.81 8.35
CA THR A 127 -2.16 -25.57 7.98
C THR A 127 -2.83 -26.28 9.14
N GLU A 128 -2.17 -26.39 10.28
CA GLU A 128 -2.74 -27.02 11.48
C GLU A 128 -3.86 -26.15 12.07
N PRO A 129 -4.89 -26.76 12.70
CA PRO A 129 -5.96 -26.03 13.35
C PRO A 129 -5.43 -25.02 14.38
N ALA A 130 -5.94 -23.79 14.32
CA ALA A 130 -5.65 -22.78 15.32
C ALA A 130 -6.54 -22.96 16.55
N MET A 131 -6.02 -22.71 17.75
CA MET A 131 -6.80 -22.74 18.98
C MET A 131 -7.47 -21.39 19.21
N LEU A 132 -8.74 -21.39 19.63
CA LEU A 132 -9.37 -20.16 20.08
C LEU A 132 -8.70 -19.73 21.39
N TRP A 133 -8.27 -18.46 21.47
CA TRP A 133 -7.54 -17.97 22.64
C TRP A 133 -8.38 -18.00 23.92
N GLU A 134 -9.67 -17.65 23.83
CA GLU A 134 -10.57 -17.61 24.98
C GLU A 134 -10.99 -19.02 25.47
N ASP A 135 -10.87 -20.03 24.60
CA ASP A 135 -11.18 -21.42 24.91
C ASP A 135 -10.30 -22.37 24.08
N HIS A 136 -9.17 -22.79 24.67
CA HIS A 136 -8.21 -23.66 24.00
C HIS A 136 -8.76 -25.07 23.66
N SER A 137 -9.98 -25.43 24.12
CA SER A 137 -10.64 -26.67 23.70
C SER A 137 -11.30 -26.56 22.32
N VAL A 138 -11.47 -25.33 21.82
CA VAL A 138 -12.02 -25.05 20.49
C VAL A 138 -10.87 -24.86 19.50
N SER A 139 -10.92 -25.62 18.40
CA SER A 139 -10.00 -25.47 17.27
C SER A 139 -10.73 -25.05 16.01
N LEU A 140 -10.12 -24.17 15.24
CA LEU A 140 -10.67 -23.56 14.02
C LEU A 140 -9.70 -23.77 12.86
N ASP A 141 -10.22 -24.14 11.68
CA ASP A 141 -9.44 -24.00 10.44
C ASP A 141 -9.47 -22.54 10.00
N VAL A 142 -8.32 -21.88 10.12
CA VAL A 142 -8.08 -20.52 9.62
C VAL A 142 -6.88 -20.49 8.68
N SER A 143 -6.58 -21.60 7.98
CA SER A 143 -5.56 -21.65 6.92
C SER A 143 -5.96 -20.76 5.72
N GLY A 144 -4.97 -20.22 5.00
CA GLY A 144 -5.19 -19.29 3.86
C GLY A 144 -4.78 -17.85 4.16
N GLY A 145 -5.08 -16.95 3.23
CA GLY A 145 -4.81 -15.51 3.35
C GLY A 145 -3.33 -15.16 3.16
N TRP A 146 -2.96 -13.94 3.53
CA TRP A 146 -1.61 -13.41 3.41
C TRP A 146 -0.95 -13.22 4.77
N HIS A 147 0.29 -13.70 4.94
CA HIS A 147 1.18 -13.19 5.98
C HIS A 147 1.23 -11.67 5.87
N ASP A 148 0.91 -10.98 6.96
CA ASP A 148 0.66 -9.54 6.93
C ASP A 148 1.91 -8.74 6.68
N ALA A 149 3.01 -9.12 7.32
CA ALA A 149 4.22 -8.32 7.35
C ALA A 149 5.47 -9.19 7.28
N GLY A 150 6.54 -8.76 7.94
CA GLY A 150 7.73 -9.57 8.11
C GLY A 150 7.49 -10.84 8.94
N ASP A 151 6.38 -10.91 9.70
CA ASP A 151 5.92 -12.05 10.48
C ASP A 151 4.81 -12.86 9.79
N TYR A 152 4.47 -14.00 10.38
CA TYR A 152 3.47 -14.92 9.84
C TYR A 152 2.05 -14.72 10.41
N GLY A 153 1.85 -13.66 11.20
CA GLY A 153 0.54 -13.26 11.67
C GLY A 153 -0.37 -12.83 10.52
N ARG A 154 -1.67 -13.04 10.70
CA ARG A 154 -2.73 -12.59 9.81
C ARG A 154 -3.73 -11.77 10.60
N TYR A 155 -3.97 -10.53 10.17
CA TYR A 155 -4.72 -9.53 10.95
C TYR A 155 -5.87 -8.99 10.11
N VAL A 156 -7.10 -9.10 10.62
CA VAL A 156 -8.30 -8.84 9.81
C VAL A 156 -8.38 -7.39 9.32
N THR A 157 -8.05 -6.42 10.18
CA THR A 157 -8.13 -4.98 9.85
C THR A 157 -7.07 -4.60 8.80
N ALA A 158 -5.86 -5.14 8.91
CA ALA A 158 -4.78 -4.97 7.95
C ALA A 158 -5.13 -5.61 6.59
N GLY A 159 -5.61 -6.86 6.59
CA GLY A 159 -6.07 -7.57 5.39
C GLY A 159 -7.23 -6.88 4.70
N ALA A 160 -8.22 -6.40 5.45
CA ALA A 160 -9.35 -5.65 4.91
C ALA A 160 -8.92 -4.32 4.28
N CYS A 161 -8.00 -3.57 4.89
CA CYS A 161 -7.45 -2.35 4.32
C CYS A 161 -6.69 -2.64 3.01
N ALA A 162 -5.85 -3.67 2.99
CA ALA A 162 -5.12 -4.05 1.79
C ALA A 162 -6.06 -4.46 0.64
N LEU A 163 -7.05 -5.30 0.94
CA LEU A 163 -8.11 -5.68 0.01
C LEU A 163 -8.87 -4.46 -0.51
N ALA A 164 -9.22 -3.50 0.35
CA ALA A 164 -9.94 -2.30 -0.08
C ALA A 164 -9.16 -1.53 -1.14
N HIS A 165 -7.86 -1.29 -0.93
CA HIS A 165 -7.02 -0.60 -1.91
C HIS A 165 -6.95 -1.36 -3.24
N LEU A 166 -6.74 -2.69 -3.22
CA LEU A 166 -6.64 -3.50 -4.43
C LEU A 166 -7.98 -3.60 -5.19
N LEU A 167 -9.08 -3.79 -4.47
CA LEU A 167 -10.42 -3.84 -5.04
C LEU A 167 -10.84 -2.49 -5.62
N TYR A 168 -10.51 -1.38 -4.95
CA TYR A 168 -10.73 -0.04 -5.52
C TYR A 168 -9.83 0.24 -6.72
N ALA A 169 -8.58 -0.23 -6.72
CA ALA A 169 -7.71 -0.12 -7.87
C ALA A 169 -8.35 -0.83 -9.08
N TYR A 170 -8.88 -2.05 -8.89
CA TYR A 170 -9.60 -2.76 -9.95
C TYR A 170 -10.87 -2.04 -10.38
N GLU A 171 -11.71 -1.58 -9.44
CA GLU A 171 -12.97 -0.89 -9.75
C GLU A 171 -12.74 0.41 -10.53
N MET A 172 -11.67 1.14 -10.22
CA MET A 172 -11.34 2.42 -10.86
C MET A 172 -10.51 2.28 -12.15
N PHE A 173 -9.63 1.28 -12.23
CA PHE A 173 -8.66 1.11 -13.32
C PHE A 173 -8.71 -0.30 -13.94
N PRO A 174 -9.90 -0.84 -14.32
CA PRO A 174 -10.03 -2.24 -14.72
C PRO A 174 -9.22 -2.57 -15.99
N ARG A 175 -9.01 -1.60 -16.90
CA ARG A 175 -8.24 -1.80 -18.14
C ARG A 175 -6.79 -2.22 -17.89
N THR A 176 -6.16 -1.64 -16.86
CA THR A 176 -4.79 -1.95 -16.46
C THR A 176 -4.69 -3.40 -16.01
N PHE A 177 -5.65 -3.85 -15.19
CA PHE A 177 -5.62 -5.19 -14.60
C PHE A 177 -6.17 -6.29 -15.51
N ASP A 178 -7.08 -5.98 -16.44
CA ASP A 178 -7.62 -6.96 -17.39
C ASP A 178 -6.53 -7.50 -18.35
N ARG A 179 -5.39 -6.81 -18.47
CA ARG A 179 -4.22 -7.22 -19.29
C ARG A 179 -3.06 -7.78 -18.46
N GLN A 180 -3.13 -7.66 -17.14
CA GLN A 180 -2.05 -8.05 -16.24
C GLN A 180 -1.88 -9.57 -16.22
N ASN A 181 -0.63 -10.03 -16.15
CA ASN A 181 -0.30 -11.42 -15.89
C ASN A 181 0.93 -11.48 -14.97
N ILE A 182 0.68 -11.76 -13.69
CA ILE A 182 1.72 -11.82 -12.65
C ILE A 182 2.27 -13.24 -12.45
N ASN A 183 1.87 -14.20 -13.29
CA ASN A 183 2.27 -15.60 -13.22
C ASN A 183 2.02 -16.22 -11.83
N ILE A 184 0.75 -16.30 -11.45
CA ILE A 184 0.22 -17.02 -10.28
C ILE A 184 -0.56 -18.26 -10.73
N PRO A 185 -0.90 -19.21 -9.83
CA PRO A 185 -1.66 -20.41 -10.20
C PRO A 185 -2.97 -20.14 -10.93
N GLU A 186 -3.61 -19.01 -10.65
CA GLU A 186 -4.88 -18.60 -11.21
C GLU A 186 -4.75 -17.81 -12.53
N SER A 187 -3.53 -17.46 -12.96
CA SER A 187 -3.29 -16.63 -14.16
C SER A 187 -3.88 -17.25 -15.43
N GLY A 188 -4.54 -16.42 -16.23
CA GLY A 188 -5.28 -16.86 -17.41
C GLY A 188 -6.63 -17.53 -17.12
N GLY A 189 -7.08 -17.49 -15.87
CA GLY A 189 -8.39 -17.96 -15.43
C GLY A 189 -9.54 -16.98 -15.73
N VAL A 190 -10.67 -17.17 -15.04
CA VAL A 190 -11.89 -16.34 -15.20
C VAL A 190 -11.73 -14.97 -14.52
N LEU A 191 -10.99 -14.92 -13.41
CA LEU A 191 -10.71 -13.70 -12.68
C LEU A 191 -9.43 -13.06 -13.23
N PRO A 192 -9.40 -11.73 -13.42
CA PRO A 192 -8.14 -10.99 -13.53
C PRO A 192 -7.23 -11.31 -12.35
N ASP A 193 -5.92 -11.37 -12.58
CA ASP A 193 -4.96 -11.87 -11.58
C ASP A 193 -5.06 -11.12 -10.23
N ILE A 194 -5.24 -9.80 -10.24
CA ILE A 194 -5.45 -9.02 -8.99
C ILE A 194 -6.68 -9.47 -8.21
N LEU A 195 -7.78 -9.83 -8.89
CA LEU A 195 -8.98 -10.33 -8.24
C LEU A 195 -8.78 -11.77 -7.77
N ALA A 196 -8.11 -12.60 -8.57
CA ALA A 196 -7.75 -13.95 -8.13
C ALA A 196 -6.90 -13.93 -6.84
N GLU A 197 -5.94 -13.01 -6.76
CA GLU A 197 -5.13 -12.80 -5.56
C GLU A 197 -5.98 -12.28 -4.39
N CYS A 198 -6.81 -11.26 -4.59
CA CYS A 198 -7.74 -10.76 -3.57
C CYS A 198 -8.66 -11.86 -3.01
N LYS A 199 -9.04 -12.85 -3.84
CA LYS A 199 -9.89 -13.96 -3.42
C LYS A 199 -9.24 -14.79 -2.31
N VAL A 200 -7.90 -14.92 -2.32
CA VAL A 200 -7.15 -15.67 -1.30
C VAL A 200 -7.34 -15.09 0.10
N GLU A 201 -7.27 -13.76 0.22
CA GLU A 201 -7.48 -13.08 1.50
C GLU A 201 -8.96 -13.00 1.87
N LEU A 202 -9.85 -12.78 0.90
CA LEU A 202 -11.30 -12.81 1.15
C LEU A 202 -11.76 -14.19 1.68
N ASP A 203 -11.23 -15.28 1.13
CA ASP A 203 -11.53 -16.64 1.61
C ASP A 203 -11.02 -16.87 3.04
N TRP A 204 -9.89 -16.27 3.43
CA TRP A 204 -9.42 -16.29 4.82
C TRP A 204 -10.30 -15.44 5.75
N LEU A 205 -10.65 -14.22 5.35
CA LEU A 205 -11.56 -13.35 6.12
C LEU A 205 -12.90 -14.01 6.40
N LEU A 206 -13.45 -14.75 5.44
CA LEU A 206 -14.69 -15.52 5.62
C LEU A 206 -14.57 -16.61 6.69
N LYS A 207 -13.37 -17.19 6.91
CA LYS A 207 -13.11 -18.16 8.00
C LYS A 207 -13.00 -17.48 9.36
N MET A 208 -12.69 -16.19 9.40
CA MET A 208 -12.56 -15.40 10.64
C MET A 208 -13.92 -14.93 11.19
N GLN A 209 -15.00 -15.07 10.42
CA GLN A 209 -16.36 -14.74 10.85
C GLN A 209 -16.99 -15.88 11.66
N ARG A 210 -17.48 -15.56 12.86
CA ARG A 210 -18.33 -16.44 13.67
C ARG A 210 -19.72 -16.59 13.10
N ALA A 211 -20.44 -17.63 13.53
CA ALA A 211 -21.81 -17.88 13.11
C ALA A 211 -22.79 -16.73 13.38
N ASP A 212 -22.55 -15.91 14.42
CA ASP A 212 -23.35 -14.75 14.78
C ASP A 212 -22.96 -13.45 14.06
N GLY A 213 -21.94 -13.49 13.19
CA GLY A 213 -21.47 -12.35 12.39
C GLY A 213 -20.30 -11.58 12.99
N ALA A 214 -19.94 -11.80 14.26
CA ALA A 214 -18.74 -11.23 14.86
C ALA A 214 -17.48 -11.76 14.18
N VAL A 215 -16.41 -10.98 14.13
CA VAL A 215 -15.16 -11.37 13.46
C VAL A 215 -14.01 -11.33 14.45
N TYR A 216 -13.23 -12.42 14.47
CA TYR A 216 -12.02 -12.54 15.26
C TYR A 216 -10.96 -11.53 14.80
N HIS A 217 -10.19 -10.97 15.72
CA HIS A 217 -9.30 -9.85 15.39
C HIS A 217 -8.09 -10.27 14.55
N LYS A 218 -7.45 -11.40 14.90
CA LYS A 218 -6.24 -11.91 14.23
C LYS A 218 -6.03 -13.41 14.45
N ALA A 219 -5.25 -14.02 13.56
CA ALA A 219 -4.73 -15.38 13.70
C ALA A 219 -3.18 -15.34 13.72
N THR A 220 -2.58 -15.79 14.82
CA THR A 220 -1.15 -15.61 15.10
C THR A 220 -0.66 -16.64 16.11
N THR A 221 0.63 -16.95 16.13
CA THR A 221 1.27 -17.57 17.28
C THR A 221 1.25 -16.62 18.49
N ALA A 222 1.55 -17.12 19.70
CA ALA A 222 1.61 -16.27 20.90
C ALA A 222 2.79 -15.28 20.87
N HIS A 223 3.86 -15.61 20.16
CA HIS A 223 5.06 -14.79 19.98
C HIS A 223 5.53 -14.88 18.54
N HIS A 224 6.06 -13.77 18.03
CA HIS A 224 6.73 -13.73 16.74
C HIS A 224 7.73 -14.87 16.56
N ALA A 225 7.64 -15.58 15.43
CA ALA A 225 8.59 -16.63 15.07
C ALA A 225 10.01 -16.06 14.95
N ALA A 226 11.01 -16.94 15.06
CA ALA A 226 12.38 -16.61 14.66
C ALA A 226 12.45 -16.31 13.14
N PHE A 227 13.63 -15.90 12.66
CA PHE A 227 13.91 -15.83 11.22
C PHE A 227 14.16 -17.25 10.68
N ILE A 228 13.07 -17.94 10.40
CA ILE A 228 12.99 -19.30 9.84
C ILE A 228 12.02 -19.28 8.67
N MET A 229 11.99 -20.35 7.86
CA MET A 229 11.04 -20.46 6.75
C MET A 229 9.61 -20.69 7.25
N PRO A 230 8.56 -20.30 6.49
CA PRO A 230 7.17 -20.34 6.97
C PRO A 230 6.68 -21.75 7.29
N GLU A 231 7.12 -22.78 6.56
CA GLU A 231 6.82 -24.19 6.82
C GLU A 231 7.53 -24.74 8.07
N GLU A 232 8.56 -24.06 8.58
CA GLU A 232 9.31 -24.44 9.78
C GLU A 232 8.71 -23.82 11.06
N ASP A 233 7.84 -22.81 10.93
CA ASP A 233 7.11 -22.25 12.07
C ASP A 233 5.96 -23.17 12.48
N THR A 234 6.29 -24.18 13.28
CA THR A 234 5.33 -25.16 13.80
C THR A 234 4.70 -24.77 15.14
N ALA A 235 4.83 -23.51 15.56
CA ALA A 235 4.22 -23.05 16.81
C ALA A 235 2.68 -23.02 16.71
N GLN A 236 2.00 -23.22 17.84
CA GLN A 236 0.54 -23.21 17.88
C GLN A 236 0.00 -21.85 17.43
N MET A 237 -0.80 -21.87 16.37
CA MET A 237 -1.58 -20.71 15.95
C MET A 237 -2.78 -20.53 16.88
N TYR A 238 -3.07 -19.29 17.22
CA TYR A 238 -4.23 -18.89 17.99
C TYR A 238 -5.12 -17.95 17.18
N VAL A 239 -6.42 -18.13 17.31
CA VAL A 239 -7.42 -17.14 16.90
C VAL A 239 -7.74 -16.29 18.11
N LEU A 240 -7.50 -14.99 18.02
CA LEU A 240 -7.70 -14.06 19.11
C LEU A 240 -9.16 -13.61 19.24
N PRO A 241 -9.54 -12.98 20.38
CA PRO A 241 -10.89 -12.47 20.60
C PRO A 241 -11.42 -11.62 19.44
N ILE A 242 -12.74 -11.53 19.37
CA ILE A 242 -13.41 -10.65 18.40
C ILE A 242 -13.06 -9.19 18.64
N SER A 243 -13.13 -8.38 17.58
CA SER A 243 -13.19 -6.94 17.72
C SER A 243 -14.30 -6.35 16.86
N SER A 244 -14.88 -5.24 17.32
CA SER A 244 -15.92 -4.54 16.57
C SER A 244 -15.35 -3.88 15.31
N MET A 245 -14.09 -3.45 15.34
CA MET A 245 -13.33 -2.94 14.18
C MET A 245 -13.20 -4.02 13.10
N ALA A 246 -12.69 -5.21 13.46
CA ALA A 246 -12.54 -6.33 12.53
C ALA A 246 -13.90 -6.76 11.94
N THR A 247 -14.96 -6.69 12.75
CA THR A 247 -16.32 -6.99 12.28
C THR A 247 -16.82 -5.95 11.29
N ALA A 248 -16.55 -4.66 11.51
CA ALA A 248 -16.91 -3.59 10.60
C ALA A 248 -16.10 -3.62 9.30
N ASP A 249 -14.79 -3.81 9.37
CA ASP A 249 -13.90 -3.90 8.21
C ASP A 249 -14.25 -5.12 7.34
N HIS A 250 -14.55 -6.27 7.97
CA HIS A 250 -15.04 -7.44 7.27
C HIS A 250 -16.36 -7.17 6.55
N ALA A 251 -17.32 -6.50 7.21
CA ALA A 251 -18.59 -6.13 6.58
C ALA A 251 -18.36 -5.21 5.36
N ALA A 252 -17.48 -4.23 5.50
CA ALA A 252 -17.17 -3.27 4.46
C ALA A 252 -16.52 -3.96 3.25
N VAL A 253 -15.43 -4.70 3.47
CA VAL A 253 -14.65 -5.29 2.38
C VAL A 253 -15.39 -6.45 1.69
N CYS A 254 -16.21 -7.22 2.42
CA CYS A 254 -17.06 -8.24 1.81
C CYS A 254 -18.16 -7.61 0.95
N ALA A 255 -18.75 -6.48 1.35
CA ALA A 255 -19.74 -5.78 0.54
C ALA A 255 -19.10 -5.14 -0.72
N LEU A 256 -17.91 -4.56 -0.58
CA LEU A 256 -17.08 -4.08 -1.70
C LEU A 256 -16.76 -5.20 -2.69
N ALA A 257 -16.22 -6.32 -2.20
CA ALA A 257 -15.91 -7.47 -3.03
C ALA A 257 -17.18 -8.06 -3.68
N ALA A 258 -18.29 -8.17 -2.95
CA ALA A 258 -19.53 -8.75 -3.49
C ALA A 258 -19.99 -8.03 -4.78
N ARG A 259 -19.95 -6.69 -4.82
CA ARG A 259 -20.36 -5.96 -6.03
C ARG A 259 -19.40 -6.15 -7.21
N ILE A 260 -18.10 -6.27 -6.96
CA ILE A 260 -17.07 -6.49 -8.00
C ILE A 260 -17.16 -7.92 -8.56
N TYR A 261 -17.21 -8.92 -7.67
CA TYR A 261 -17.20 -10.33 -8.06
C TYR A 261 -18.49 -10.78 -8.73
N LYS A 262 -19.59 -10.02 -8.62
CA LYS A 262 -20.87 -10.33 -9.27
C LYS A 262 -20.74 -10.57 -10.78
N LYS A 263 -19.81 -9.88 -11.44
CA LYS A 263 -19.54 -10.02 -12.89
C LYS A 263 -18.86 -11.35 -13.23
N PHE A 264 -18.12 -11.95 -12.29
CA PHE A 264 -17.23 -13.09 -12.54
C PHE A 264 -17.73 -14.38 -11.91
N GLU A 265 -18.21 -14.31 -10.67
CA GLU A 265 -18.60 -15.44 -9.83
C GLU A 265 -19.82 -15.07 -8.98
N GLU A 266 -21.04 -15.25 -9.52
CA GLU A 266 -22.29 -14.84 -8.87
C GLU A 266 -22.53 -15.52 -7.50
N GLU A 267 -22.24 -16.82 -7.38
CA GLU A 267 -22.39 -17.55 -6.12
C GLU A 267 -21.43 -17.03 -5.04
N TYR A 268 -20.20 -16.71 -5.43
CA TYR A 268 -19.20 -16.16 -4.51
C TYR A 268 -19.56 -14.74 -4.09
N SER A 269 -20.05 -13.92 -5.03
CA SER A 269 -20.62 -12.60 -4.75
C SER A 269 -21.75 -12.67 -3.71
N ALA A 270 -22.69 -13.61 -3.87
CA ALA A 270 -23.79 -13.82 -2.92
C ALA A 270 -23.29 -14.28 -1.53
N LYS A 271 -22.27 -15.15 -1.49
CA LYS A 271 -21.62 -15.58 -0.24
C LYS A 271 -21.01 -14.39 0.51
N LEU A 272 -20.26 -13.55 -0.20
CA LEU A 272 -19.63 -12.34 0.35
C LEU A 272 -20.68 -11.36 0.88
N LEU A 273 -21.73 -11.08 0.11
CA LEU A 273 -22.79 -10.17 0.55
C LEU A 273 -23.50 -10.70 1.80
N SER A 274 -23.82 -12.00 1.84
CA SER A 274 -24.44 -12.61 3.02
C SER A 274 -23.53 -12.53 4.25
N ALA A 275 -22.23 -12.72 4.09
CA ALA A 275 -21.27 -12.55 5.16
C ALA A 275 -21.22 -11.09 5.64
N ALA A 276 -21.21 -10.11 4.72
CA ALA A 276 -21.25 -8.70 5.06
C ALA A 276 -22.50 -8.32 5.88
N GLU A 277 -23.68 -8.79 5.46
CA GLU A 277 -24.95 -8.52 6.16
C GLU A 277 -25.03 -9.17 7.55
N LYS A 278 -24.38 -10.32 7.76
CA LYS A 278 -24.27 -10.94 9.09
C LYS A 278 -23.43 -10.09 10.04
N SER A 279 -22.25 -9.63 9.60
CA SER A 279 -21.41 -8.72 10.39
C SER A 279 -22.11 -7.39 10.65
N ALA A 280 -22.81 -6.85 9.66
CA ALA A 280 -23.68 -5.68 9.81
C ALA A 280 -24.73 -5.87 10.91
N GLN A 281 -25.43 -7.00 10.91
CA GLN A 281 -26.45 -7.30 11.90
C GLN A 281 -25.86 -7.48 13.30
N TRP A 282 -24.66 -8.04 13.42
CA TRP A 282 -23.94 -8.10 14.69
C TRP A 282 -23.61 -6.70 15.21
N LEU A 283 -23.08 -5.81 14.36
CA LEU A 283 -22.73 -4.43 14.72
C LEU A 283 -23.95 -3.61 15.15
N ILE A 284 -25.10 -3.79 14.51
CA ILE A 284 -26.36 -3.14 14.90
C ILE A 284 -26.81 -3.58 16.30
N ASN A 285 -26.61 -4.85 16.63
CA ASN A 285 -26.99 -5.41 17.92
C ASN A 285 -25.96 -5.13 19.03
N ASN A 286 -24.73 -4.75 18.66
CA ASN A 286 -23.61 -4.50 19.57
C ASN A 286 -23.01 -3.10 19.26
N PRO A 287 -23.65 -2.03 19.76
CA PRO A 287 -23.25 -0.66 19.44
C PRO A 287 -21.97 -0.21 20.16
N ASP A 288 -21.57 -0.90 21.23
CA ASP A 288 -20.37 -0.57 21.99
C ASP A 288 -19.10 -0.95 21.22
N PHE A 289 -18.00 -0.27 21.54
CA PHE A 289 -16.68 -0.58 21.03
C PHE A 289 -16.10 -1.81 21.75
N TYR A 290 -15.60 -2.80 20.98
CA TYR A 290 -15.00 -4.02 21.51
C TYR A 290 -13.61 -4.23 20.92
N PHE A 291 -12.61 -4.29 21.80
CA PHE A 291 -11.27 -4.70 21.46
C PHE A 291 -10.57 -5.28 22.70
N ASP A 292 -9.96 -6.45 22.55
CA ASP A 292 -9.08 -7.04 23.55
C ASP A 292 -7.91 -7.73 22.86
N ASN A 293 -6.69 -7.34 23.22
CA ASN A 293 -5.47 -8.05 22.85
C ASN A 293 -4.85 -8.63 24.13
N PRO A 294 -4.94 -9.95 24.34
CA PRO A 294 -4.40 -10.63 25.51
C PRO A 294 -2.94 -10.25 25.77
N LYS A 295 -2.61 -9.94 27.04
CA LYS A 295 -1.29 -9.42 27.41
C LYS A 295 -0.16 -10.41 27.13
N GLU A 296 -0.47 -11.69 27.11
CA GLU A 296 0.46 -12.79 26.85
C GLU A 296 0.77 -12.93 25.36
N CYS A 297 -0.12 -12.47 24.46
CA CYS A 297 0.16 -12.40 23.03
C CYS A 297 1.08 -11.20 22.73
N LYS A 298 2.23 -11.47 22.11
CA LYS A 298 3.30 -10.49 21.83
C LYS A 298 3.47 -10.18 20.34
N THR A 299 2.49 -10.49 19.51
CA THR A 299 2.48 -10.13 18.08
C THR A 299 1.69 -8.83 17.85
N GLY A 300 1.65 -8.34 16.60
CA GLY A 300 1.10 -7.04 16.24
C GLY A 300 -0.30 -6.78 16.82
N THR A 301 -0.48 -5.64 17.51
CA THR A 301 -1.73 -5.38 18.25
C THR A 301 -2.89 -4.97 17.35
N TYR A 302 -2.64 -4.14 16.33
CA TYR A 302 -3.66 -3.56 15.42
C TYR A 302 -4.93 -3.05 16.11
N GLY A 303 -4.76 -2.49 17.32
CA GLY A 303 -5.84 -1.93 18.11
C GLY A 303 -6.05 -0.45 17.84
N GLU A 304 -7.30 -0.02 17.95
CA GLU A 304 -7.71 1.39 17.91
C GLU A 304 -8.47 1.76 19.19
N ASP A 305 -8.81 3.04 19.34
CA ASP A 305 -9.58 3.55 20.48
C ASP A 305 -11.08 3.75 20.14
N SER A 306 -11.47 3.47 18.90
CA SER A 306 -12.83 3.61 18.39
C SER A 306 -13.03 2.77 17.12
N ASP A 307 -14.28 2.46 16.75
CA ASP A 307 -14.65 1.78 15.51
C ASP A 307 -15.61 2.61 14.64
N LYS A 308 -15.71 3.92 14.89
CA LYS A 308 -16.74 4.80 14.31
C LYS A 308 -16.59 4.95 12.81
N ASP A 309 -15.37 5.16 12.33
CA ASP A 309 -15.08 5.24 10.91
C ASP A 309 -15.08 3.86 10.24
N ASN A 310 -14.72 2.78 10.94
CA ASN A 310 -14.92 1.40 10.43
C ASN A 310 -16.41 1.12 10.22
N ARG A 311 -17.27 1.47 11.18
CA ARG A 311 -18.74 1.34 11.04
C ARG A 311 -19.26 2.21 9.90
N PHE A 312 -18.79 3.46 9.78
CA PHE A 312 -19.12 4.31 8.64
C PHE A 312 -18.74 3.65 7.31
N TRP A 313 -17.54 3.07 7.22
CA TRP A 313 -17.09 2.34 6.05
C TRP A 313 -18.01 1.15 5.74
N ALA A 314 -18.31 0.31 6.73
CA ALA A 314 -19.24 -0.81 6.58
C ALA A 314 -20.61 -0.38 6.02
N TRP A 315 -21.21 0.67 6.59
CA TRP A 315 -22.51 1.18 6.14
C TRP A 315 -22.45 1.75 4.72
N SER A 316 -21.38 2.47 4.38
CA SER A 316 -21.16 2.99 3.03
C SER A 316 -21.08 1.87 1.99
N GLU A 317 -20.31 0.81 2.25
CA GLU A 317 -20.15 -0.30 1.30
C GLU A 317 -21.43 -1.14 1.19
N LEU A 318 -22.12 -1.41 2.30
CA LEU A 318 -23.38 -2.14 2.29
C LEU A 318 -24.48 -1.36 1.55
N PHE A 319 -24.56 -0.05 1.73
CA PHE A 319 -25.45 0.79 0.94
C PHE A 319 -25.08 0.72 -0.54
N THR A 320 -23.80 0.87 -0.88
CA THR A 320 -23.31 0.84 -2.26
C THR A 320 -23.57 -0.51 -2.95
N ALA A 321 -23.44 -1.63 -2.21
CA ALA A 321 -23.66 -2.97 -2.73
C ALA A 321 -25.14 -3.34 -2.89
N THR A 322 -26.04 -2.76 -2.08
CA THR A 322 -27.45 -3.20 -1.98
C THR A 322 -28.48 -2.16 -2.41
N GLY A 323 -28.15 -0.87 -2.36
CA GLY A 323 -29.10 0.24 -2.45
C GLY A 323 -30.10 0.32 -1.28
N ASN A 324 -29.88 -0.41 -0.19
CA ASN A 324 -30.82 -0.45 0.94
C ASN A 324 -30.66 0.80 1.83
N GLU A 325 -31.71 1.63 1.88
CA GLU A 325 -31.74 2.88 2.63
C GLU A 325 -31.48 2.72 4.13
N LYS A 326 -31.72 1.54 4.72
CA LYS A 326 -31.33 1.28 6.13
C LYS A 326 -29.84 1.53 6.36
N TYR A 327 -28.98 1.10 5.44
CA TYR A 327 -27.53 1.31 5.56
C TYR A 327 -27.15 2.76 5.29
N HIS A 328 -27.87 3.45 4.41
CA HIS A 328 -27.69 4.88 4.17
C HIS A 328 -27.99 5.72 5.43
N ASP A 329 -29.07 5.38 6.15
CA ASP A 329 -29.44 6.04 7.41
C ASP A 329 -28.42 5.78 8.53
N LEU A 330 -27.89 4.55 8.61
CA LEU A 330 -26.81 4.19 9.54
C LEU A 330 -25.51 4.94 9.21
N MET A 331 -25.15 5.01 7.93
CA MET A 331 -24.01 5.77 7.44
C MET A 331 -24.13 7.26 7.81
N LYS A 332 -25.29 7.88 7.55
CA LYS A 332 -25.59 9.28 7.94
C LYS A 332 -25.57 9.49 9.45
N THR A 333 -25.94 8.48 10.22
CA THR A 333 -25.85 8.54 11.69
C THR A 333 -24.41 8.49 12.16
N ALA A 334 -23.57 7.62 11.58
CA ALA A 334 -22.15 7.52 11.90
C ALA A 334 -21.41 8.85 11.62
N LEU A 335 -21.76 9.56 10.54
CA LEU A 335 -21.21 10.88 10.20
C LEU A 335 -21.48 11.99 11.23
N LYS A 336 -22.31 11.76 12.25
CA LYS A 336 -22.47 12.71 13.37
C LYS A 336 -21.25 12.72 14.30
N ASP A 337 -20.47 11.64 14.29
CA ASP A 337 -19.20 11.57 14.96
C ASP A 337 -18.08 12.22 14.12
N SER A 338 -17.00 12.64 14.78
CA SER A 338 -15.83 13.22 14.12
C SER A 338 -14.75 12.17 13.89
N PHE A 339 -14.41 11.96 12.62
CA PHE A 339 -13.30 11.13 12.16
C PHE A 339 -12.84 11.62 10.77
N PRO A 340 -11.63 11.28 10.31
CA PRO A 340 -11.12 11.75 9.03
C PRO A 340 -11.78 11.02 7.84
N ILE A 341 -12.70 11.71 7.16
CA ILE A 341 -13.44 11.22 5.97
C ILE A 341 -12.61 11.11 4.69
N THR A 342 -11.31 11.40 4.75
CA THR A 342 -10.34 11.27 3.65
C THR A 342 -9.19 10.31 3.98
N ALA A 343 -9.21 9.67 5.16
CA ALA A 343 -8.16 8.75 5.57
C ALA A 343 -8.32 7.38 4.89
N LEU A 344 -7.23 6.90 4.28
CA LEU A 344 -7.18 5.66 3.51
C LEU A 344 -6.23 4.64 4.16
N GLY A 345 -6.18 4.57 5.49
CA GLY A 345 -5.22 3.71 6.20
C GLY A 345 -5.85 2.63 7.06
N TYR A 346 -5.04 1.70 7.57
CA TYR A 346 -5.56 0.56 8.33
C TYR A 346 -6.24 0.97 9.65
N GLY A 347 -5.72 1.98 10.36
CA GLY A 347 -6.29 2.47 11.63
C GLY A 347 -7.08 3.77 11.49
N SER A 348 -7.42 4.16 10.26
CA SER A 348 -8.34 5.27 9.96
C SER A 348 -8.85 5.09 8.54
N VAL A 349 -10.07 4.56 8.41
CA VAL A 349 -10.66 3.99 7.18
C VAL A 349 -11.81 4.82 6.62
N GLY A 350 -12.13 5.97 7.23
CA GLY A 350 -13.26 6.81 6.81
C GLY A 350 -13.23 7.23 5.34
N GLY A 351 -12.06 7.42 4.74
CA GLY A 351 -11.89 7.70 3.32
C GLY A 351 -12.30 6.56 2.39
N LEU A 352 -12.16 5.30 2.82
CA LEU A 352 -12.57 4.14 2.04
C LEU A 352 -14.10 4.10 1.88
N GLY A 353 -14.84 4.38 2.95
CA GLY A 353 -16.30 4.50 2.89
C GLY A 353 -16.77 5.69 2.04
N ALA A 354 -16.11 6.84 2.17
CA ALA A 354 -16.41 8.00 1.35
C ALA A 354 -16.18 7.70 -0.14
N LEU A 355 -15.10 6.99 -0.48
CA LEU A 355 -14.79 6.56 -1.84
C LEU A 355 -15.89 5.66 -2.42
N GLY A 356 -16.30 4.61 -1.70
CA GLY A 356 -17.39 3.72 -2.14
C GLY A 356 -18.68 4.47 -2.41
N TYR A 357 -19.07 5.37 -1.50
CA TYR A 357 -20.25 6.21 -1.69
C TYR A 357 -20.13 7.16 -2.90
N MET A 358 -18.94 7.73 -3.15
CA MET A 358 -18.70 8.58 -4.33
C MET A 358 -18.79 7.79 -5.64
N LEU A 359 -18.34 6.53 -5.67
CA LEU A 359 -18.38 5.64 -6.83
C LEU A 359 -19.77 5.05 -7.09
N TYR A 360 -20.63 4.95 -6.09
CA TYR A 360 -21.99 4.40 -6.24
C TYR A 360 -22.79 5.12 -7.34
N SER A 361 -23.23 4.40 -8.36
CA SER A 361 -23.96 4.97 -9.50
C SER A 361 -25.48 4.98 -9.35
N GLY A 362 -26.02 4.39 -8.27
CA GLY A 362 -27.45 4.39 -7.98
C GLY A 362 -27.95 5.71 -7.40
N SER A 363 -29.24 5.74 -7.03
CA SER A 363 -29.84 6.90 -6.37
C SER A 363 -29.18 7.14 -5.01
N LYS A 364 -28.61 8.34 -4.82
CA LYS A 364 -27.91 8.73 -3.58
C LYS A 364 -28.11 10.21 -3.28
N ASP A 365 -27.81 10.60 -2.05
CA ASP A 365 -27.80 12.01 -1.64
C ASP A 365 -26.63 12.73 -2.32
N ALA A 366 -26.95 13.55 -3.32
CA ALA A 366 -25.97 14.28 -4.13
C ALA A 366 -25.18 15.30 -3.31
N ALA A 367 -25.82 16.00 -2.36
CA ALA A 367 -25.14 16.98 -1.52
C ALA A 367 -24.11 16.33 -0.61
N LEU A 368 -24.42 15.13 -0.10
CA LEU A 368 -23.46 14.35 0.66
C LEU A 368 -22.30 13.85 -0.21
N SER A 369 -22.59 13.38 -1.43
CA SER A 369 -21.54 12.99 -2.37
C SER A 369 -20.61 14.16 -2.72
N ASP A 370 -21.15 15.36 -2.90
CA ASP A 370 -20.38 16.57 -3.18
C ASP A 370 -19.54 17.01 -1.97
N THR A 371 -20.02 16.75 -0.75
CA THR A 371 -19.26 16.98 0.49
C THR A 371 -18.01 16.11 0.53
N PHE A 372 -18.11 14.82 0.19
CA PHE A 372 -16.94 13.94 0.12
C PHE A 372 -15.98 14.33 -0.99
N LYS A 373 -16.47 14.62 -2.19
CA LYS A 373 -15.63 15.12 -3.30
C LYS A 373 -14.88 16.38 -2.90
N LYS A 374 -15.56 17.33 -2.25
CA LYS A 374 -14.93 18.55 -1.75
C LYS A 374 -13.86 18.23 -0.71
N ALA A 375 -14.11 17.32 0.23
CA ALA A 375 -13.14 16.95 1.25
C ALA A 375 -11.85 16.35 0.63
N PHE A 376 -11.99 15.45 -0.36
CA PHE A 376 -10.83 14.91 -1.09
C PHE A 376 -10.10 15.98 -1.90
N SER A 377 -10.83 16.88 -2.58
CA SER A 377 -10.24 18.02 -3.31
C SER A 377 -9.47 18.95 -2.36
N ASP A 378 -10.04 19.31 -1.22
CA ASP A 378 -9.39 20.16 -0.21
C ASP A 378 -8.12 19.49 0.33
N GLU A 379 -8.18 18.18 0.60
CA GLU A 379 -7.02 17.42 1.08
C GLU A 379 -5.93 17.30 0.01
N ALA A 380 -6.29 17.08 -1.25
CA ALA A 380 -5.34 17.10 -2.37
C ALA A 380 -4.66 18.47 -2.50
N HIS A 381 -5.37 19.58 -2.35
CA HIS A 381 -4.77 20.92 -2.34
C HIS A 381 -3.83 21.15 -1.15
N ARG A 382 -4.18 20.62 0.04
CA ARG A 382 -3.31 20.66 1.22
C ARG A 382 -2.02 19.88 0.97
N LEU A 383 -2.14 18.64 0.49
CA LEU A 383 -1.00 17.77 0.16
C LEU A 383 -0.12 18.36 -0.94
N LYS A 384 -0.74 18.97 -1.97
CA LYS A 384 -0.02 19.72 -3.02
C LYS A 384 0.85 20.81 -2.42
N THR A 385 0.32 21.59 -1.48
CA THR A 385 1.08 22.66 -0.81
C THR A 385 2.30 22.10 -0.07
N ILE A 386 2.18 20.90 0.52
CA ILE A 386 3.30 20.21 1.16
C ILE A 386 4.32 19.76 0.11
N ALA A 387 3.87 19.10 -0.97
CA ALA A 387 4.73 18.63 -2.05
C ALA A 387 5.53 19.78 -2.70
N ASP A 388 4.87 20.92 -2.96
CA ASP A 388 5.51 22.11 -3.52
C ASP A 388 6.58 22.72 -2.60
N SER A 389 6.52 22.41 -1.29
CA SER A 389 7.49 22.86 -0.29
C SER A 389 8.64 21.87 -0.06
N CYS A 390 8.64 20.72 -0.75
CA CYS A 390 9.68 19.71 -0.67
C CYS A 390 10.52 19.70 -1.96
N GLY A 391 11.85 19.77 -1.82
CA GLY A 391 12.77 19.77 -2.96
C GLY A 391 12.74 18.46 -3.78
N TYR A 392 12.23 17.39 -3.19
CA TYR A 392 12.03 16.08 -3.81
C TYR A 392 10.58 15.83 -4.23
N GLY A 393 9.66 16.78 -3.98
CA GLY A 393 8.26 16.68 -4.37
C GLY A 393 7.40 15.72 -3.53
N ALA A 394 7.91 15.24 -2.39
CA ALA A 394 7.16 14.37 -1.49
C ALA A 394 6.07 15.17 -0.74
N ALA A 395 4.83 14.69 -0.77
CA ALA A 395 3.68 15.27 -0.06
C ALA A 395 3.68 14.92 1.45
N MET A 396 4.86 14.96 2.07
CA MET A 396 5.12 14.42 3.41
C MET A 396 5.64 15.52 4.34
N ASP A 397 4.99 15.71 5.49
CA ASP A 397 5.50 16.59 6.54
C ASP A 397 6.44 15.82 7.50
N GLU A 398 7.03 16.53 8.47
CA GLU A 398 7.95 15.91 9.44
C GLU A 398 7.33 14.75 10.24
N LYS A 399 6.02 14.79 10.52
CA LYS A 399 5.31 13.74 11.25
C LYS A 399 4.98 12.55 10.36
N SER A 400 4.82 12.77 9.06
CA SER A 400 4.57 11.70 8.08
C SER A 400 5.74 10.70 7.99
N TYR A 401 6.97 11.11 8.33
CA TYR A 401 8.16 10.24 8.44
C TYR A 401 8.18 9.44 9.75
N CYS A 402 7.19 8.57 9.92
CA CYS A 402 7.02 7.62 11.02
C CYS A 402 7.15 6.16 10.53
N TRP A 403 6.91 5.18 11.40
CA TRP A 403 6.90 3.76 11.00
C TRP A 403 5.81 3.53 9.94
N GLY A 404 6.21 3.03 8.76
CA GLY A 404 5.32 2.90 7.61
C GLY A 404 5.13 4.20 6.83
N SER A 405 6.12 5.09 6.83
CA SER A 405 6.08 6.35 6.05
C SER A 405 5.78 6.16 4.57
N SER A 406 6.23 5.07 3.94
CA SER A 406 5.90 4.73 2.54
C SER A 406 4.39 4.55 2.33
N MET A 407 3.67 4.03 3.33
CA MET A 407 2.22 3.96 3.31
C MET A 407 1.58 5.35 3.27
N ASN A 408 2.09 6.30 4.06
CA ASN A 408 1.59 7.66 4.04
C ASN A 408 1.84 8.30 2.67
N LEU A 409 3.05 8.14 2.13
CA LEU A 409 3.41 8.62 0.79
C LEU A 409 2.42 8.09 -0.27
N MET A 410 2.16 6.79 -0.28
CA MET A 410 1.27 6.15 -1.26
C MET A 410 -0.20 6.46 -1.03
N LYS A 411 -0.68 6.54 0.21
CA LYS A 411 -2.06 6.99 0.49
C LYS A 411 -2.28 8.44 0.05
N TYR A 412 -1.30 9.31 0.20
CA TYR A 412 -1.38 10.68 -0.30
C TYR A 412 -1.42 10.70 -1.83
N ALA A 413 -0.69 9.80 -2.50
CA ALA A 413 -0.81 9.56 -3.93
C ALA A 413 -2.22 9.08 -4.33
N MET A 414 -2.84 8.19 -3.55
CA MET A 414 -4.23 7.78 -3.75
C MET A 414 -5.20 8.97 -3.63
N VAL A 415 -5.01 9.88 -2.67
CA VAL A 415 -5.84 11.09 -2.55
C VAL A 415 -5.74 11.94 -3.81
N PHE A 416 -4.54 12.15 -4.35
CA PHE A 416 -4.35 12.86 -5.62
C PHE A 416 -5.09 12.15 -6.77
N ALA A 417 -4.93 10.83 -6.91
CA ALA A 417 -5.57 10.02 -7.95
C ALA A 417 -7.11 10.04 -7.86
N ILE A 418 -7.67 9.92 -6.64
CA ILE A 418 -9.11 10.00 -6.37
C ILE A 418 -9.64 11.39 -6.75
N SER A 419 -8.96 12.46 -6.32
CA SER A 419 -9.35 13.84 -6.69
C SER A 419 -9.26 14.08 -8.19
N ASP A 420 -8.23 13.55 -8.85
CA ASP A 420 -8.05 13.67 -10.30
C ASP A 420 -9.19 13.00 -11.08
N LYS A 421 -9.50 11.73 -10.77
CA LYS A 421 -10.48 10.91 -11.51
C LYS A 421 -11.93 11.21 -11.14
N ILE A 422 -12.22 11.47 -9.87
CA ILE A 422 -13.60 11.58 -9.36
C ILE A 422 -14.03 13.04 -9.17
N CYS A 423 -13.11 13.93 -8.82
CA CYS A 423 -13.42 15.35 -8.62
C CYS A 423 -13.23 16.21 -9.88
N GLY A 424 -12.71 15.63 -10.97
CA GLY A 424 -12.59 16.29 -12.28
C GLY A 424 -11.40 17.25 -12.39
N GLU A 425 -10.39 17.06 -11.55
CA GLU A 425 -9.22 17.94 -11.46
C GLU A 425 -7.99 17.26 -12.06
N ARG A 426 -7.86 17.25 -13.41
CA ARG A 426 -6.73 16.67 -14.15
C ARG A 426 -5.35 17.31 -13.86
N LYS A 427 -5.23 18.03 -12.74
CA LYS A 427 -4.06 18.77 -12.27
C LYS A 427 -3.28 17.99 -11.20
N PHE A 428 -3.80 16.85 -10.74
CA PHE A 428 -3.18 16.07 -9.66
C PHE A 428 -2.40 14.86 -10.14
N TYR A 429 -2.50 14.47 -11.42
CA TYR A 429 -1.66 13.43 -12.03
C TYR A 429 -0.18 13.59 -11.70
N ASP A 430 0.42 14.76 -11.99
CA ASP A 430 1.85 14.99 -11.76
C ASP A 430 2.24 14.82 -10.27
N TYR A 431 1.34 15.17 -9.35
CA TYR A 431 1.58 15.02 -7.92
C TYR A 431 1.50 13.56 -7.47
N ALA A 432 0.55 12.78 -7.99
CA ALA A 432 0.47 11.35 -7.75
C ALA A 432 1.71 10.63 -8.33
N ALA A 433 2.09 10.93 -9.58
CA ALA A 433 3.26 10.37 -10.24
C ALA A 433 4.53 10.68 -9.45
N GLN A 434 4.68 11.93 -8.99
CA GLN A 434 5.81 12.34 -8.17
C GLN A 434 5.95 11.50 -6.89
N GLN A 435 4.85 11.06 -6.27
CA GLN A 435 4.95 10.22 -5.06
C GLN A 435 5.50 8.83 -5.42
N LEU A 436 5.11 8.26 -6.56
CA LEU A 436 5.68 7.00 -7.06
C LEU A 436 7.17 7.18 -7.37
N HIS A 437 7.56 8.29 -8.01
CA HIS A 437 8.98 8.57 -8.26
C HIS A 437 9.80 8.68 -6.96
N VAL A 438 9.24 9.30 -5.91
CA VAL A 438 9.87 9.37 -4.59
C VAL A 438 10.05 7.97 -3.99
N LEU A 439 9.08 7.08 -4.17
CA LEU A 439 9.17 5.68 -3.70
C LEU A 439 10.30 4.92 -4.44
N LEU A 440 10.48 5.19 -5.74
CA LEU A 440 11.38 4.48 -6.65
C LEU A 440 12.77 5.10 -6.80
N GLY A 441 13.10 6.14 -6.01
CA GLY A 441 14.48 6.63 -5.89
C GLY A 441 14.67 8.14 -6.00
N LEU A 442 13.65 8.90 -6.41
CA LEU A 442 13.68 10.37 -6.43
C LEU A 442 13.52 10.93 -5.00
N ASN A 443 14.40 10.52 -4.11
CA ASN A 443 14.39 10.86 -2.69
C ASN A 443 15.81 11.16 -2.19
N ALA A 444 15.92 11.60 -0.95
CA ALA A 444 17.17 12.11 -0.38
C ALA A 444 18.25 11.05 -0.14
N LEU A 445 17.97 9.78 -0.45
CA LEU A 445 18.89 8.67 -0.41
C LEU A 445 19.23 8.11 -1.80
N GLY A 446 18.51 8.51 -2.86
CA GLY A 446 18.68 7.91 -4.19
C GLY A 446 18.35 6.42 -4.18
N PHE A 447 17.38 5.99 -3.37
CA PHE A 447 17.16 4.59 -3.01
C PHE A 447 15.71 4.19 -3.30
N SER A 448 15.50 3.09 -4.02
CA SER A 448 14.16 2.54 -4.23
C SER A 448 13.73 1.75 -3.00
N TYR A 449 12.60 2.14 -2.41
CA TYR A 449 11.99 1.44 -1.29
C TYR A 449 11.20 0.18 -1.72
N VAL A 450 11.26 -0.19 -3.01
CA VAL A 450 10.63 -1.40 -3.56
C VAL A 450 11.73 -2.39 -3.92
N SER A 451 11.66 -3.60 -3.39
CA SER A 451 12.70 -4.62 -3.64
C SER A 451 12.73 -5.04 -5.11
N GLY A 452 13.94 -5.23 -5.65
CA GLY A 452 14.15 -5.65 -7.03
C GLY A 452 13.95 -4.56 -8.08
N GLU A 453 13.52 -3.36 -7.69
CA GLU A 453 13.19 -2.27 -8.61
C GLU A 453 14.27 -1.17 -8.56
N GLY A 454 15.21 -1.22 -9.49
CA GLY A 454 16.37 -0.33 -9.59
C GLY A 454 17.64 -0.93 -8.95
N GLU A 455 18.83 -0.49 -9.40
CA GLU A 455 20.12 -1.05 -8.93
C GLU A 455 20.36 -0.81 -7.42
N ASN A 456 19.88 0.33 -6.92
CA ASN A 456 19.94 0.74 -5.52
C ASN A 456 18.57 0.63 -4.85
N SER A 457 18.06 -0.60 -4.77
CA SER A 457 16.78 -0.96 -4.16
C SER A 457 16.93 -1.72 -2.84
N MET A 458 15.83 -1.88 -2.11
CA MET A 458 15.71 -2.71 -0.90
C MET A 458 16.18 -4.15 -1.17
N LYS A 459 17.14 -4.63 -0.37
CA LYS A 459 17.70 -5.98 -0.47
C LYS A 459 17.57 -6.78 0.83
N ASN A 460 17.41 -6.13 1.97
CA ASN A 460 17.48 -6.76 3.30
C ASN A 460 16.26 -6.38 4.17
N PRO A 461 15.02 -6.65 3.73
CA PRO A 461 13.84 -6.33 4.53
C PRO A 461 13.84 -7.10 5.86
N HIS A 462 13.26 -6.52 6.90
CA HIS A 462 12.87 -7.23 8.12
C HIS A 462 11.70 -8.17 7.78
N MET A 463 12.02 -9.31 7.15
CA MET A 463 11.05 -10.30 6.73
C MET A 463 11.64 -11.71 6.89
N ARG A 464 10.86 -12.61 7.49
CA ARG A 464 11.34 -13.95 7.86
C ARG A 464 11.78 -14.80 6.67
N PRO A 465 10.95 -15.01 5.62
CA PRO A 465 11.38 -15.80 4.47
C PRO A 465 12.66 -15.29 3.82
N THR A 466 12.76 -13.98 3.54
CA THR A 466 13.93 -13.38 2.86
C THR A 466 15.21 -13.44 3.67
N ALA A 467 15.13 -13.60 5.00
CA ALA A 467 16.31 -13.76 5.84
C ALA A 467 16.69 -15.23 6.07
N ALA A 468 15.79 -16.18 5.76
CA ALA A 468 15.93 -17.59 6.07
C ALA A 468 16.10 -18.49 4.83
N ASP A 469 15.70 -18.00 3.64
CA ASP A 469 15.69 -18.77 2.39
C ASP A 469 17.09 -19.10 1.84
N GLY A 470 18.12 -18.37 2.27
CA GLY A 470 19.49 -18.53 1.79
C GLY A 470 19.71 -18.01 0.36
N ILE A 471 18.86 -17.09 -0.10
CA ILE A 471 18.90 -16.49 -1.43
C ILE A 471 19.48 -15.06 -1.33
N ASP A 472 20.48 -14.76 -2.15
CA ASP A 472 21.15 -13.44 -2.12
C ASP A 472 20.23 -12.30 -2.60
N GLU A 473 19.36 -12.58 -3.56
CA GLU A 473 18.38 -11.61 -4.07
C GLU A 473 17.10 -11.61 -3.23
N CYS A 474 16.62 -10.41 -2.90
CA CYS A 474 15.32 -10.25 -2.24
C CYS A 474 14.16 -10.61 -3.20
N ILE A 475 13.08 -11.14 -2.64
CA ILE A 475 11.79 -11.26 -3.32
C ILE A 475 11.42 -9.88 -3.90
N PRO A 476 11.11 -9.76 -5.20
CA PRO A 476 10.83 -8.47 -5.82
C PRO A 476 9.42 -7.96 -5.50
N GLY A 477 9.24 -6.64 -5.59
CA GLY A 477 7.95 -5.97 -5.44
C GLY A 477 7.51 -5.71 -4.00
N LEU A 478 8.30 -6.06 -2.98
CA LEU A 478 7.99 -5.76 -1.59
C LEU A 478 8.23 -4.28 -1.30
N VAL A 479 7.28 -3.60 -0.66
CA VAL A 479 7.38 -2.18 -0.30
C VAL A 479 7.83 -2.03 1.15
N SER A 480 9.00 -1.41 1.33
CA SER A 480 9.56 -1.08 2.64
C SER A 480 8.72 -0.06 3.40
N GLY A 481 8.76 -0.10 4.74
CA GLY A 481 8.18 0.95 5.59
C GLY A 481 8.78 2.34 5.38
N GLY A 482 10.01 2.41 4.89
CA GLY A 482 10.69 3.65 4.51
C GLY A 482 11.17 4.49 5.70
N PRO A 483 11.58 5.75 5.46
CA PRO A 483 12.24 6.57 6.48
C PRO A 483 11.36 6.88 7.70
N ASN A 484 11.88 6.58 8.89
CA ASN A 484 11.20 6.82 10.15
C ASN A 484 12.12 7.58 11.11
N ARG A 485 11.76 8.84 11.42
CA ARG A 485 12.54 9.67 12.35
C ARG A 485 12.38 9.27 13.82
N TYR A 486 11.47 8.33 14.12
CA TYR A 486 11.14 7.84 15.45
C TYR A 486 11.37 6.31 15.56
N PRO A 487 12.60 5.82 15.36
CA PRO A 487 12.85 4.37 15.39
C PRO A 487 12.48 3.76 16.75
N SER A 488 11.64 2.74 16.70
CA SER A 488 11.13 2.03 17.88
C SER A 488 12.00 0.82 18.27
N ASP A 489 12.91 0.40 17.38
CA ASP A 489 13.78 -0.76 17.56
C ASP A 489 15.25 -0.40 17.84
N GLU A 490 15.99 -1.34 18.44
CA GLU A 490 17.37 -1.12 18.86
C GLU A 490 18.35 -1.03 17.69
N ALA A 491 18.13 -1.80 16.61
CA ALA A 491 19.01 -1.82 15.45
C ALA A 491 18.95 -0.47 14.71
N ALA A 492 17.74 0.01 14.40
CA ALA A 492 17.48 1.29 13.79
C ALA A 492 18.06 2.45 14.62
N ARG A 493 17.94 2.41 15.95
CA ARG A 493 18.55 3.45 16.83
C ARG A 493 20.07 3.48 16.78
N LYS A 494 20.73 2.36 16.47
CA LYS A 494 22.19 2.31 16.27
C LYS A 494 22.59 2.81 14.87
N LEU A 495 21.77 2.51 13.86
CA LEU A 495 22.02 2.88 12.46
C LEU A 495 21.72 4.36 12.19
N ILE A 496 20.66 4.90 12.78
CA ILE A 496 20.22 6.28 12.57
C ILE A 496 20.80 7.19 13.65
N LYS A 497 21.81 7.98 13.26
CA LYS A 497 22.45 8.96 14.15
C LYS A 497 21.45 10.04 14.60
N LYS A 498 21.59 10.49 15.85
CA LYS A 498 20.82 11.63 16.35
C LYS A 498 21.07 12.88 15.48
N GLY A 499 20.00 13.52 15.04
CA GLY A 499 20.06 14.70 14.17
C GLY A 499 20.10 14.39 12.68
N THR A 500 20.03 13.12 12.28
CA THR A 500 19.75 12.76 10.89
C THR A 500 18.42 13.38 10.45
N PRO A 501 18.38 14.09 9.30
CA PRO A 501 17.14 14.65 8.77
C PRO A 501 16.09 13.56 8.47
N PRO A 502 14.79 13.82 8.67
CA PRO A 502 13.72 12.83 8.53
C PRO A 502 13.77 11.97 7.27
N MET A 503 14.01 12.56 6.09
CA MET A 503 14.06 11.82 4.81
C MET A 503 15.23 10.85 4.70
N LYS A 504 16.21 10.94 5.59
CA LYS A 504 17.43 10.11 5.63
C LYS A 504 17.43 9.14 6.80
N CYS A 505 16.36 9.07 7.57
CA CYS A 505 16.21 8.14 8.69
C CYS A 505 15.79 6.74 8.21
N TYR A 506 16.60 6.13 7.36
CA TYR A 506 16.36 4.80 6.79
C TYR A 506 17.66 4.00 6.71
N ALA A 507 17.55 2.68 6.84
CA ALA A 507 18.63 1.73 6.61
C ALA A 507 18.05 0.41 6.10
N ASP A 508 18.70 -0.17 5.09
CA ASP A 508 18.35 -1.49 4.54
C ASP A 508 19.01 -2.59 5.39
N ASP A 509 18.37 -2.96 6.49
CA ASP A 509 18.89 -3.92 7.47
C ASP A 509 17.78 -4.80 8.05
N VAL A 510 17.97 -6.12 8.01
CA VAL A 510 17.03 -7.13 8.52
C VAL A 510 16.68 -6.90 9.99
N GLY A 511 17.56 -6.30 10.81
CA GLY A 511 17.30 -6.02 12.22
C GLY A 511 16.39 -4.82 12.47
N ALA A 512 16.18 -3.95 11.48
CA ALA A 512 15.56 -2.63 11.64
C ALA A 512 14.07 -2.60 11.26
N TYR A 513 13.21 -3.33 11.98
CA TYR A 513 11.78 -3.44 11.64
C TYR A 513 11.05 -2.08 11.53
N SER A 514 11.41 -1.08 12.34
CA SER A 514 10.74 0.22 12.30
C SER A 514 11.13 1.10 11.10
N LEU A 515 12.13 0.66 10.31
CA LEU A 515 12.58 1.32 9.07
C LEU A 515 12.33 0.47 7.83
N ASN A 516 12.50 -0.86 7.93
CA ASN A 516 12.67 -1.74 6.78
C ASN A 516 11.86 -3.05 6.83
N GLU A 517 10.81 -3.12 7.64
CA GLU A 517 9.80 -4.16 7.48
C GLU A 517 9.01 -3.96 6.17
N ILE A 518 8.13 -4.91 5.86
CA ILE A 518 7.18 -4.86 4.74
C ILE A 518 5.77 -5.15 5.29
N THR A 519 4.71 -4.79 4.56
CA THR A 519 3.37 -5.31 4.84
C THR A 519 2.43 -5.17 3.65
N ILE A 520 1.43 -6.04 3.58
CA ILE A 520 0.33 -6.05 2.60
C ILE A 520 -0.34 -4.67 2.45
N TYR A 521 -0.47 -3.90 3.52
CA TYR A 521 -1.12 -2.57 3.48
C TYR A 521 -0.15 -1.41 3.18
N TRP A 522 1.14 -1.69 3.00
CA TRP A 522 2.11 -0.75 2.39
C TRP A 522 2.25 -1.00 0.89
N ASN A 523 2.20 -2.28 0.48
CA ASN A 523 2.16 -2.70 -0.92
C ASN A 523 0.88 -2.25 -1.65
N SER A 524 -0.29 -2.47 -1.04
CA SER A 524 -1.58 -2.24 -1.72
C SER A 524 -1.86 -0.79 -2.16
N PRO A 525 -1.54 0.29 -1.41
CA PRO A 525 -1.71 1.65 -1.93
C PRO A 525 -0.68 1.99 -3.03
N ALA A 526 0.48 1.32 -3.05
CA ALA A 526 1.46 1.48 -4.12
C ALA A 526 0.96 0.85 -5.44
N VAL A 527 0.35 -0.35 -5.36
CA VAL A 527 -0.36 -1.00 -6.49
C VAL A 527 -1.46 -0.09 -7.04
N PHE A 528 -2.30 0.50 -6.18
CA PHE A 528 -3.33 1.45 -6.60
C PHE A 528 -2.73 2.63 -7.37
N THR A 529 -1.65 3.20 -6.83
CA THR A 529 -0.99 4.39 -7.41
C THR A 529 -0.38 4.08 -8.77
N ALA A 530 0.40 3.00 -8.89
CA ALA A 530 0.99 2.60 -10.16
C ALA A 530 -0.07 2.30 -11.22
N ALA A 531 -1.17 1.63 -10.85
CA ALA A 531 -2.28 1.37 -11.75
C ALA A 531 -2.97 2.65 -12.24
N TYR A 532 -3.13 3.66 -11.39
CA TYR A 532 -3.65 4.98 -11.77
C TYR A 532 -2.74 5.69 -12.78
N ILE A 533 -1.42 5.64 -12.58
CA ILE A 533 -0.44 6.26 -13.48
C ILE A 533 -0.52 5.62 -14.87
N ILE A 534 -0.49 4.28 -14.92
CA ILE A 534 -0.58 3.53 -16.18
C ILE A 534 -1.92 3.77 -16.88
N ASP A 535 -3.06 3.70 -16.18
CA ASP A 535 -4.38 3.94 -16.78
C ASP A 535 -4.54 5.37 -17.31
N SER A 536 -3.82 6.34 -16.75
CA SER A 536 -3.93 7.75 -17.16
C SER A 536 -3.10 8.09 -18.39
N GLU A 537 -2.17 7.22 -18.79
CA GLU A 537 -1.43 7.32 -20.05
C GLU A 537 -2.22 6.73 -21.25
N GLU A 538 -3.17 5.82 -21.00
CA GLU A 538 -4.05 5.18 -22.00
C GLU A 538 -5.38 5.90 -22.28
#